data_AF-A0A2E8JZU6-F1
#
_entry.id   AF-A0A2E8JZU6-F1
#
_cell.length_a   1.000
_cell.length_b   1.000
_cell.length_c   1.000
_cell.angle_alpha   90.00
_cell.angle_beta   90.00
_cell.angle_gamma   90.00
#
_symmetry.space_group_name_H-M   'P 1'
#
loop_
_entity.id
_entity.type
_entity.pdbx_description
1 polymer ?
#
loop_
_entity_poly.entity_id
_entity_poly.type
_entity_poly.pdbx_seq_one_letter_code
_entity_poly.pdbx_strand_id
1 'polypeptide(L)'
;MTAPNPQEASRNRRFLLIFITVFVVVSIGTTIYGFQVVERVKMQAARSDQALRLRAWSILATVDASGRFPTDESEADAHLDRAKLDGNLAEAFSPQNPVDFSLVGEAWPPTRVEAIGGLDAETATLDAEAVGQIVVISWDPEGRLAPVLSVSGRPSGLVEGGTTLELVNRWLQRAGNHLGR
;
A
#
# COMPACT_ATOMS: atom_id res chain seq x y z
N MET A 1 -47.08 -51.66 8.46
CA MET A 1 -46.35 -50.53 7.85
C MET A 1 -47.12 -50.12 6.61
N THR A 2 -47.98 -49.11 6.74
CA THR A 2 -48.78 -48.56 5.63
C THR A 2 -47.84 -47.80 4.69
N ALA A 3 -47.89 -48.13 3.40
CA ALA A 3 -47.11 -47.41 2.38
C ALA A 3 -47.53 -45.92 2.38
N PRO A 4 -46.57 -44.98 2.29
CA PRO A 4 -46.88 -43.56 2.30
C PRO A 4 -47.84 -43.20 1.15
N ASN A 5 -48.84 -42.38 1.46
CA ASN A 5 -49.85 -41.96 0.51
C ASN A 5 -49.16 -41.23 -0.67
N PRO A 6 -49.39 -41.58 -1.95
CA PRO A 6 -48.66 -41.03 -3.10
C PRO A 6 -48.69 -39.50 -3.19
N GLN A 7 -49.75 -38.86 -2.67
CA GLN A 7 -49.82 -37.40 -2.58
C GLN A 7 -48.79 -36.81 -1.59
N GLU A 8 -48.53 -37.46 -0.45
CA GLU A 8 -47.53 -37.02 0.53
C GLU A 8 -46.11 -37.20 0.01
N ALA A 9 -45.84 -38.30 -0.70
CA ALA A 9 -44.55 -38.55 -1.34
C ALA A 9 -44.20 -37.49 -2.40
N SER A 10 -45.17 -37.09 -3.21
CA SER A 10 -44.97 -36.03 -4.22
C SER A 10 -44.76 -34.65 -3.61
N ARG A 11 -45.45 -34.33 -2.51
CA ARG A 11 -45.31 -33.05 -1.79
C ARG A 11 -43.95 -32.95 -1.10
N ASN A 12 -43.49 -34.02 -0.45
CA ASN A 12 -42.14 -34.08 0.12
C ASN A 12 -41.04 -33.97 -0.94
N ARG A 13 -41.22 -34.59 -2.10
CA ARG A 13 -40.25 -34.48 -3.19
C ARG A 13 -40.15 -33.06 -3.74
N ARG A 14 -41.29 -32.37 -3.88
CA ARG A 14 -41.31 -30.94 -4.28
C ARG A 14 -40.65 -30.05 -3.24
N PHE A 15 -40.96 -30.25 -1.96
CA PHE A 15 -40.33 -29.51 -0.88
C PHE A 15 -38.81 -29.71 -0.85
N LEU A 16 -38.34 -30.95 -0.95
CA LEU A 16 -36.91 -31.28 -1.00
C LEU A 16 -36.22 -30.59 -2.18
N LEU A 17 -36.83 -30.61 -3.37
CA LEU A 17 -36.27 -29.95 -4.54
C LEU A 17 -36.17 -28.43 -4.35
N ILE A 18 -37.21 -27.78 -3.83
CA ILE A 18 -37.19 -26.35 -3.55
C ILE A 18 -36.10 -26.02 -2.52
N PHE A 19 -35.99 -26.81 -1.45
CA PHE A 19 -34.98 -26.63 -0.42
C PHE A 19 -33.55 -26.76 -0.99
N ILE A 20 -33.30 -27.79 -1.80
CA ILE A 20 -32.01 -27.98 -2.48
C ILE A 20 -31.72 -26.80 -3.41
N THR A 21 -32.70 -26.34 -4.19
CA THR A 21 -32.53 -25.18 -5.08
C THR A 21 -32.14 -23.92 -4.30
N VAL A 22 -32.86 -23.61 -3.21
CA VAL A 22 -32.52 -22.46 -2.35
C VAL A 22 -31.12 -22.62 -1.75
N PHE A 23 -30.78 -23.80 -1.25
CA PHE A 23 -29.47 -24.08 -0.67
C PHE A 23 -28.33 -23.87 -1.68
N VAL A 24 -28.51 -24.38 -2.91
CA VAL A 24 -27.53 -24.21 -4.00
C VAL A 24 -27.39 -22.73 -4.38
N VAL A 25 -28.50 -21.99 -4.51
CA VAL A 25 -28.47 -20.56 -4.84
C VAL A 25 -27.74 -19.76 -3.76
N VAL A 26 -28.03 -20.02 -2.48
CA VAL A 26 -27.34 -19.35 -1.35
C VAL A 26 -25.85 -19.70 -1.32
N SER A 27 -25.50 -20.96 -1.58
CA SER A 27 -24.09 -21.40 -1.61
C SER A 27 -23.30 -20.71 -2.73
N ILE A 28 -23.87 -20.62 -3.92
CA ILE A 28 -23.29 -19.89 -5.06
C ILE A 28 -23.14 -18.41 -4.72
N GLY A 29 -24.20 -17.78 -4.19
CA GLY A 29 -24.17 -16.37 -3.80
C GLY A 29 -23.07 -16.06 -2.78
N THR A 30 -22.95 -16.90 -1.75
CA THR A 30 -21.90 -16.78 -0.72
C THR A 30 -20.50 -16.91 -1.31
N THR A 31 -20.33 -17.83 -2.25
CA THR A 31 -19.04 -18.07 -2.94
C THR A 31 -18.64 -16.84 -3.78
N ILE A 32 -19.56 -16.32 -4.60
CA ILE A 32 -19.31 -15.12 -5.42
C ILE A 32 -18.98 -13.92 -4.53
N TYR A 33 -19.73 -13.72 -3.46
CA TYR A 33 -19.48 -12.63 -2.50
C TYR A 33 -18.09 -12.76 -1.87
N GLY A 34 -17.68 -13.97 -1.47
CA GLY A 34 -16.35 -14.24 -0.93
C GLY A 34 -15.24 -13.83 -1.90
N PHE A 35 -15.36 -14.18 -3.19
CA PHE A 35 -14.39 -13.77 -4.21
C PHE A 35 -14.32 -12.25 -4.37
N GLN A 36 -15.46 -11.56 -4.41
CA GLN A 36 -15.51 -10.10 -4.55
C GLN A 36 -14.86 -9.38 -3.36
N VAL A 37 -15.06 -9.88 -2.13
CA VAL A 37 -14.44 -9.30 -0.94
C VAL A 37 -12.92 -9.45 -1.00
N VAL A 38 -12.43 -10.64 -1.35
CA VAL A 38 -10.98 -10.91 -1.48
C VAL A 38 -10.36 -10.01 -2.57
N GLU A 39 -11.02 -9.87 -3.71
CA GLU A 39 -10.53 -9.02 -4.80
C GLU A 39 -10.47 -7.54 -4.39
N ARG A 40 -11.50 -7.03 -3.70
CA ARG A 40 -11.51 -5.66 -3.16
C ARG A 40 -10.40 -5.43 -2.14
N VAL A 41 -10.16 -6.38 -1.25
CA VAL A 41 -9.07 -6.30 -0.27
C VAL A 41 -7.71 -6.28 -0.97
N LYS A 42 -7.51 -7.11 -1.99
CA LYS A 42 -6.28 -7.11 -2.80
C LYS A 42 -6.05 -5.77 -3.51
N MET A 43 -7.09 -5.20 -4.12
CA MET A 43 -6.99 -3.89 -4.75
C MET A 43 -6.69 -2.78 -3.73
N GLN A 44 -7.33 -2.80 -2.56
CA GLN A 44 -7.03 -1.85 -1.49
C GLN A 44 -5.61 -2.00 -0.94
N ALA A 45 -5.12 -3.24 -0.81
CA ALA A 45 -3.75 -3.53 -0.39
C ALA A 45 -2.74 -2.99 -1.41
N ALA A 46 -2.95 -3.24 -2.71
CA ALA A 46 -2.10 -2.73 -3.77
C ALA A 46 -2.03 -1.19 -3.77
N ARG A 47 -3.18 -0.53 -3.59
CA ARG A 47 -3.25 0.94 -3.49
C ARG A 47 -2.53 1.49 -2.26
N SER A 48 -2.66 0.80 -1.12
CA SER A 48 -1.98 1.20 0.13
C SER A 48 -0.47 0.99 0.03
N ASP A 49 -0.03 -0.10 -0.61
CA ASP A 49 1.38 -0.38 -0.85
C ASP A 49 2.02 0.65 -1.79
N GLN A 50 1.31 1.03 -2.85
CA GLN A 50 1.75 2.08 -3.75
C GLN A 50 1.89 3.41 -3.00
N ALA A 51 0.90 3.79 -2.19
CA ALA A 51 0.95 5.01 -1.39
C ALA A 51 2.12 5.01 -0.39
N LEU A 52 2.33 3.90 0.33
CA LEU A 52 3.44 3.74 1.29
C LEU A 52 4.80 3.89 0.60
N ARG A 53 5.00 3.19 -0.52
CA ARG A 53 6.27 3.23 -1.27
C ARG A 53 6.54 4.61 -1.86
N LEU A 54 5.53 5.26 -2.44
CA LEU A 54 5.63 6.61 -2.96
C LEU A 54 5.98 7.62 -1.86
N ARG A 55 5.31 7.52 -0.71
CA ARG A 55 5.52 8.42 0.42
C ARG A 55 6.88 8.25 1.05
N ALA A 56 7.31 7.01 1.27
CA ALA A 56 8.65 6.73 1.81
C ALA A 56 9.73 7.23 0.85
N TRP A 57 9.54 7.01 -0.45
CA TRP A 57 10.47 7.49 -1.47
C TRP A 57 10.53 9.03 -1.52
N SER A 58 9.41 9.74 -1.38
CA SER A 58 9.43 11.21 -1.36
C SER A 58 10.16 11.76 -0.12
N ILE A 59 10.01 11.10 1.03
CA ILE A 59 10.76 11.43 2.26
C ILE A 59 12.26 11.21 2.05
N LEU A 60 12.66 10.07 1.46
CA LEU A 60 14.07 9.80 1.15
C LEU A 60 14.64 10.82 0.16
N ALA A 61 13.85 11.27 -0.81
CA ALA A 61 14.24 12.34 -1.72
C ALA A 61 14.48 13.67 -1.01
N THR A 62 13.64 14.01 -0.02
CA THR A 62 13.87 15.17 0.84
C THR A 62 15.14 15.02 1.66
N VAL A 63 15.42 13.82 2.18
CA VAL A 63 16.63 13.54 2.95
C VAL A 63 17.89 13.68 2.11
N ASP A 64 17.90 13.12 0.90
CA ASP A 64 19.03 13.24 -0.04
C ASP A 64 19.29 14.71 -0.40
N ALA A 65 18.23 15.49 -0.62
CA ALA A 65 18.34 16.90 -1.00
C ALA A 65 18.74 17.84 0.14
N SER A 66 18.36 17.53 1.39
CA SER A 66 18.47 18.46 2.53
C SER A 66 19.38 17.98 3.67
N GLY A 67 19.80 16.71 3.66
CA GLY A 67 20.57 16.09 4.74
C GLY A 67 19.79 15.94 6.06
N ARG A 68 18.46 16.05 6.04
CA ARG A 68 17.58 15.85 7.21
C ARG A 68 16.24 15.24 6.81
N PHE A 69 15.54 14.67 7.79
CA PHE A 69 14.15 14.28 7.56
C PHE A 69 13.24 15.51 7.45
N PRO A 70 12.16 15.41 6.67
CA PRO A 70 11.10 16.41 6.67
C PRO A 70 10.44 16.47 8.05
N THR A 71 10.04 17.69 8.44
CA THR A 71 9.39 17.96 9.73
C THR A 71 7.88 17.95 9.65
N ASP A 72 7.33 18.04 8.43
CA ASP A 72 5.91 17.98 8.16
C ASP A 72 5.60 17.38 6.78
N GLU A 73 4.30 17.18 6.56
CA GLU A 73 3.73 16.62 5.34
C GLU A 73 3.96 17.51 4.12
N SER A 74 4.00 18.84 4.27
CA SER A 74 4.14 19.78 3.16
C SER A 74 5.53 19.72 2.53
N GLU A 75 6.57 19.52 3.34
CA GLU A 75 7.95 19.33 2.85
C GLU A 75 8.04 18.04 2.00
N ALA A 76 7.40 16.95 2.44
CA ALA A 76 7.40 15.69 1.71
C ALA A 76 6.50 15.73 0.44
N ASP A 77 5.40 16.48 0.47
CA ASP A 77 4.49 16.65 -0.66
C ASP A 77 5.12 17.44 -1.81
N ALA A 78 5.88 18.50 -1.49
CA ALA A 78 6.59 19.28 -2.49
C ALA A 78 7.56 18.42 -3.33
N HIS A 79 8.20 17.43 -2.69
CA HIS A 79 9.07 16.47 -3.35
C HIS A 79 8.29 15.41 -4.11
N LEU A 80 7.14 14.94 -3.59
CA LEU A 80 6.26 14.01 -4.28
C LEU A 80 5.71 14.62 -5.58
N ASP A 81 5.28 15.88 -5.54
CA ASP A 81 4.76 16.61 -6.70
C ASP A 81 5.86 16.95 -7.71
N ARG A 82 7.05 17.36 -7.26
CA ARG A 82 8.19 17.59 -8.16
C ARG A 82 8.67 16.29 -8.82
N ALA A 83 8.63 15.17 -8.12
CA ALA A 83 9.01 13.87 -8.65
C ALA A 83 7.99 13.23 -9.62
N LYS A 84 6.82 13.85 -9.80
CA LYS A 84 5.92 13.49 -10.93
C LYS A 84 6.52 13.87 -12.29
N LEU A 85 7.58 14.68 -12.34
CA LEU A 85 8.11 15.35 -13.55
C LEU A 85 9.38 14.73 -14.15
N ASP A 86 9.67 13.44 -13.90
CA ASP A 86 10.84 12.67 -14.38
C ASP A 86 12.09 12.72 -13.48
N GLY A 87 12.63 11.53 -13.16
CA GLY A 87 14.05 11.38 -12.84
C GLY A 87 14.40 10.64 -11.54
N ASN A 88 15.62 10.08 -11.55
CA ASN A 88 16.35 9.50 -10.42
C ASN A 88 16.34 10.42 -9.18
N LEU A 89 16.44 9.86 -7.97
CA LEU A 89 16.65 10.61 -6.71
C LEU A 89 17.72 11.72 -6.88
N ALA A 90 18.81 11.39 -7.58
CA ALA A 90 19.94 12.28 -7.84
C ALA A 90 19.71 13.37 -8.93
N GLU A 91 18.77 13.16 -9.86
CA GLU A 91 18.55 14.09 -10.99
C GLU A 91 17.42 15.08 -10.71
N ALA A 92 16.38 14.67 -9.97
CA ALA A 92 15.25 15.54 -9.63
C ALA A 92 15.61 16.60 -8.56
N PHE A 93 16.66 16.36 -7.79
CA PHE A 93 17.09 17.23 -6.70
C PHE A 93 18.60 17.42 -6.74
N SER A 94 19.09 18.21 -7.71
CA SER A 94 20.47 18.73 -7.63
C SER A 94 20.69 19.39 -6.26
N PRO A 95 21.68 18.96 -5.47
CA PRO A 95 21.91 19.54 -4.16
C PRO A 95 22.25 21.03 -4.32
N GLN A 96 21.44 21.93 -3.75
CA GLN A 96 21.84 23.35 -3.65
C GLN A 96 23.01 23.54 -2.67
N ASN A 97 23.30 22.53 -1.85
CA ASN A 97 24.54 22.36 -1.11
C ASN A 97 25.04 20.95 -1.39
N PRO A 98 26.27 20.74 -1.88
CA PRO A 98 26.86 19.41 -1.93
C PRO A 98 27.09 18.99 -0.47
N VAL A 99 26.09 18.36 0.12
CA VAL A 99 26.31 17.56 1.31
C VAL A 99 27.14 16.38 0.80
N ASP A 100 28.24 16.02 1.48
CA ASP A 100 29.04 14.80 1.24
C ASP A 100 28.24 13.52 1.57
N PHE A 101 26.95 13.52 1.23
CA PHE A 101 25.95 12.57 1.60
C PHE A 101 25.17 12.24 0.34
N SER A 102 25.33 11.01 -0.14
CA SER A 102 24.58 10.49 -1.27
C SER A 102 24.00 9.16 -0.85
N LEU A 103 22.68 9.04 -1.01
CA LEU A 103 21.97 7.80 -0.74
C LEU A 103 22.05 6.80 -1.91
N VAL A 104 22.91 7.04 -2.92
CA VAL A 104 23.01 6.23 -4.14
C VAL A 104 23.77 4.92 -3.86
N GLY A 105 23.12 3.78 -4.10
CA GLY A 105 23.73 2.44 -4.01
C GLY A 105 23.49 1.68 -2.69
N GLU A 106 22.78 2.29 -1.73
CA GLU A 106 22.33 1.61 -0.51
C GLU A 106 20.93 1.00 -0.69
N ALA A 107 20.47 0.23 0.31
CA ALA A 107 19.39 -0.76 0.25
C ALA A 107 17.94 -0.19 0.15
N TRP A 108 17.75 0.88 -0.62
CA TRP A 108 16.47 1.49 -0.99
C TRP A 108 16.48 1.88 -2.47
N PRO A 109 15.30 2.13 -3.07
CA PRO A 109 15.17 2.29 -4.52
C PRO A 109 15.68 3.66 -5.01
N PRO A 110 16.60 3.73 -6.00
CA PRO A 110 17.14 4.98 -6.55
C PRO A 110 16.12 5.77 -7.38
N THR A 111 15.18 5.08 -8.03
CA THR A 111 14.12 5.69 -8.83
C THR A 111 12.76 5.48 -8.19
N ARG A 112 11.83 6.41 -8.46
CA ARG A 112 10.41 6.26 -8.13
C ARG A 112 9.82 4.97 -8.73
N VAL A 113 10.23 4.62 -9.95
CA VAL A 113 9.78 3.42 -10.68
C VAL A 113 10.24 2.14 -9.98
N GLU A 114 11.48 2.11 -9.50
CA GLU A 114 11.97 1.00 -8.69
C GLU A 114 11.29 0.97 -7.31
N ALA A 115 10.96 2.13 -6.74
CA ALA A 115 10.27 2.19 -5.45
C ALA A 115 8.87 1.59 -5.50
N ILE A 116 8.13 1.83 -6.58
CA ILE A 116 6.82 1.20 -6.79
C ILE A 116 6.95 -0.27 -7.21
N GLY A 117 8.14 -0.74 -7.62
CA GLY A 117 8.43 -2.16 -7.86
C GLY A 117 7.63 -2.77 -9.01
N GLY A 118 7.42 -2.00 -10.09
CA GLY A 118 6.66 -2.46 -11.24
C GLY A 118 5.14 -2.53 -11.04
N LEU A 119 4.61 -2.00 -9.93
CA LEU A 119 3.20 -1.61 -9.85
C LEU A 119 2.95 -0.58 -10.96
N ASP A 120 2.03 -0.89 -11.88
CA ASP A 120 1.77 -0.12 -13.10
C ASP A 120 1.81 1.39 -12.82
N ALA A 121 2.85 2.05 -13.33
CA ALA A 121 2.99 3.51 -13.25
C ALA A 121 1.82 4.23 -13.95
N GLU A 122 1.09 3.50 -14.82
CA GLU A 122 -0.09 3.96 -15.55
C GLU A 122 -1.41 3.81 -14.78
N THR A 123 -1.51 2.95 -13.75
CA THR A 123 -2.71 2.93 -12.90
C THR A 123 -2.62 4.08 -11.90
N ALA A 124 -3.16 5.23 -12.31
CA ALA A 124 -3.39 6.43 -11.52
C ALA A 124 -2.24 6.73 -10.54
N THR A 125 -1.24 7.47 -11.01
CA THR A 125 -0.27 8.13 -10.13
C THR A 125 -1.02 8.81 -8.99
N LEU A 126 -0.98 8.21 -7.80
CA LEU A 126 -1.62 8.77 -6.62
C LEU A 126 -1.04 10.15 -6.39
N ASP A 127 -1.90 11.16 -6.31
CA ASP A 127 -1.50 12.50 -5.94
C ASP A 127 -1.21 12.59 -4.43
N ALA A 128 -0.61 13.71 -4.01
CA ALA A 128 -0.26 13.92 -2.61
C ALA A 128 -1.48 13.81 -1.70
N GLU A 129 -2.64 14.32 -2.14
CA GLU A 129 -3.89 14.22 -1.40
C GLU A 129 -4.33 12.75 -1.19
N ALA A 130 -4.35 11.94 -2.26
CA ALA A 130 -4.72 10.54 -2.14
C ALA A 130 -3.72 9.74 -1.29
N VAL A 131 -2.44 10.09 -1.33
CA VAL A 131 -1.41 9.50 -0.48
C VAL A 131 -1.64 9.87 0.99
N GLY A 132 -1.88 11.14 1.31
CA GLY A 132 -2.14 11.62 2.68
C GLY A 132 -3.41 11.04 3.29
N GLN A 133 -4.43 10.73 2.48
CA GLN A 133 -5.64 10.03 2.96
C GLN A 133 -5.41 8.56 3.33
N ILE A 134 -4.31 7.96 2.85
CA ILE A 134 -3.98 6.55 3.04
C ILE A 134 -2.89 6.38 4.10
N VAL A 135 -1.84 7.20 4.03
CA VAL A 135 -0.64 7.08 4.85
C VAL A 135 -0.67 8.13 5.96
N VAL A 136 -0.62 7.66 7.20
CA VAL A 136 -0.46 8.50 8.38
C VAL A 136 0.99 8.45 8.83
N ILE A 137 1.55 9.61 9.16
CA ILE A 137 2.98 9.76 9.45
C ILE A 137 3.15 10.40 10.82
N SER A 138 4.01 9.79 11.62
CA SER A 138 4.54 10.41 12.82
C SER A 138 5.85 11.11 12.49
N TRP A 139 5.81 12.44 12.45
CA TRP A 139 6.97 13.29 12.18
C TRP A 139 7.75 13.60 13.46
N ASP A 140 9.07 13.74 13.33
CA ASP A 140 9.90 14.35 14.36
C ASP A 140 9.98 15.86 14.11
N PRO A 141 9.58 16.72 15.07
CA PRO A 141 9.55 18.17 14.85
C PRO A 141 10.93 18.78 14.56
N GLU A 142 12.02 18.08 14.92
CA GLU A 142 13.38 18.53 14.66
C GLU A 142 14.00 17.92 13.39
N GLY A 143 13.29 17.00 12.71
CA GLY A 143 13.78 16.31 11.50
C GLY A 143 15.03 15.47 11.75
N ARG A 144 15.26 15.10 13.02
CA ARG A 144 16.40 14.30 13.48
C ARG A 144 16.09 12.83 13.35
N LEU A 145 14.93 12.39 13.82
CA LEU A 145 14.55 10.99 13.80
C LEU A 145 13.82 10.64 12.50
N ALA A 146 13.98 9.38 12.07
CA ALA A 146 13.25 8.85 10.94
C ALA A 146 11.73 8.86 11.23
N PRO A 147 10.91 9.41 10.34
CA PRO A 147 9.46 9.39 10.51
C PRO A 147 8.94 7.95 10.38
N VAL A 148 7.85 7.66 11.10
CA VAL A 148 7.21 6.35 11.07
C VAL A 148 5.91 6.43 10.26
N LEU A 149 5.81 5.59 9.23
CA LEU A 149 4.62 5.48 8.40
C LEU A 149 3.66 4.43 8.99
N SER A 150 2.37 4.66 8.78
CA SER A 150 1.25 3.78 9.12
C SER A 150 0.14 3.92 8.08
N VAL A 151 -0.76 2.94 8.00
CA VAL A 151 -1.91 2.93 7.07
C VAL A 151 -3.27 2.89 7.80
N SER A 152 -3.29 3.20 9.10
CA SER A 152 -4.52 3.35 9.90
C SER A 152 -5.53 2.19 9.77
N GLY A 153 -5.04 0.96 9.75
CA GLY A 153 -5.87 -0.25 9.65
C GLY A 153 -6.28 -0.64 8.22
N ARG A 154 -5.84 0.10 7.19
CA ARG A 154 -5.98 -0.34 5.80
C ARG A 154 -5.08 -1.55 5.53
N PRO A 155 -5.50 -2.49 4.67
CA PRO A 155 -4.68 -3.64 4.33
C PRO A 155 -3.41 -3.18 3.59
N SER A 156 -2.29 -3.83 3.87
CA SER A 156 -1.04 -3.73 3.09
C SER A 156 -0.65 -5.11 2.59
N GLY A 157 0.00 -5.17 1.44
CA GLY A 157 0.47 -6.41 0.85
C GLY A 157 1.67 -7.01 1.59
N LEU A 158 1.94 -8.27 1.25
CA LEU A 158 3.12 -9.00 1.70
C LEU A 158 4.26 -8.79 0.71
N VAL A 159 5.45 -8.60 1.25
CA VAL A 159 6.71 -8.51 0.51
C VAL A 159 7.71 -9.50 1.09
N GLU A 160 8.82 -9.72 0.41
CA GLU A 160 9.87 -10.60 0.93
C GLU A 160 10.35 -10.10 2.30
N GLY A 161 10.20 -10.95 3.32
CA GLY A 161 10.62 -10.63 4.69
C GLY A 161 9.67 -9.73 5.48
N GLY A 162 8.40 -9.59 5.09
CA GLY A 162 7.39 -8.92 5.92
C GLY A 162 6.22 -8.29 5.17
N THR A 163 5.78 -7.13 5.66
CA THR A 163 4.77 -6.28 4.99
C THR A 163 5.41 -5.12 4.25
N THR A 164 4.72 -4.54 3.26
CA THR A 164 5.19 -3.30 2.61
C THR A 164 5.44 -2.19 3.63
N LEU A 165 4.65 -2.13 4.71
CA LEU A 165 4.83 -1.18 5.81
C LEU A 165 6.18 -1.36 6.53
N GLU A 166 6.54 -2.59 6.86
CA GLU A 166 7.82 -2.92 7.48
C GLU A 166 9.00 -2.61 6.55
N LEU A 167 8.84 -2.90 5.26
CA LEU A 167 9.86 -2.60 4.24
C LEU A 167 10.16 -1.10 4.17
N VAL A 168 9.13 -0.25 4.06
CA VAL A 168 9.33 1.20 3.92
C VAL A 168 9.86 1.83 5.19
N ASN A 169 9.38 1.42 6.37
CA ASN A 169 9.91 1.90 7.64
C ASN A 169 11.37 1.48 7.83
N ARG A 170 11.77 0.30 7.34
CA ARG A 170 13.17 -0.14 7.32
C ARG A 170 14.04 0.73 6.42
N TRP A 171 13.53 1.21 5.29
CA TRP A 171 14.26 2.16 4.43
C TRP A 171 14.54 3.46 5.18
N LEU A 172 13.52 4.05 5.82
CA LEU A 172 13.64 5.29 6.56
C LEU A 172 14.57 5.15 7.77
N GLN A 173 14.48 4.05 8.50
CA GLN A 173 15.37 3.77 9.62
C GLN A 173 16.83 3.66 9.18
N ARG A 174 17.11 3.01 8.04
CA ARG A 174 18.47 2.93 7.48
C ARG A 174 18.98 4.31 7.07
N ALA A 175 18.15 5.14 6.44
CA ALA A 175 18.51 6.51 6.12
C ALA A 175 18.84 7.33 7.38
N GLY A 176 18.11 7.11 8.48
CA GLY A 176 18.42 7.73 9.78
C GLY A 176 19.77 7.31 10.33
N ASN A 177 20.06 6.01 10.30
CA ASN A 177 21.36 5.48 10.69
C ASN A 177 22.50 6.06 9.82
N HIS A 178 22.27 6.24 8.51
CA HIS A 178 23.25 6.82 7.59
C HIS A 178 23.51 8.31 7.88
N LEU A 179 22.50 9.04 8.37
CA LEU A 179 22.65 10.41 8.90
C LEU A 179 23.36 10.46 10.26
N GLY A 180 23.72 9.31 10.85
CA GLY A 180 24.33 9.21 12.17
C GLY A 180 23.35 9.45 13.33
N ARG A 181 22.08 9.07 13.14
CA ARG A 181 20.99 9.32 14.10
C ARG A 181 20.23 8.06 14.45
#